data_AF-A0A9N7V4I9-F1
#
_entry.id   AF-A0A9N7V4I9-F1
#
_cell.length_a   1.000
_cell.length_b   1.000
_cell.length_c   1.000
_cell.angle_alpha   90.00
_cell.angle_beta   90.00
_cell.angle_gamma   90.00
#
_symmetry.space_group_name_H-M   'P 1'
#
loop_
_entity.id
_entity.type
_entity.pdbx_description
1 polymer ?
#
loop_
_entity_poly.entity_id
_entity_poly.type
_entity_poly.pdbx_seq_one_letter_code
_entity_poly.pdbx_strand_id
1 'polypeptide(L)'
;MAKHAVLTSGKHLWRSLACAKSELRLELTLDCGQSFRWKETAREHWTGVMGGRVWTLTQTEDILWYHVYNNPGGEGRGPAGVSSPGDSESERALKGAVKKEEEVTDTEEEEQMLRDYLQLSVNLSELYTQWQTADPHFRQIADIFTGLRMLRQDPTECLFTFICTSNNHISRIQGMVDRLCQTLGAPLCQLEQTSYFDFPSLAALAENSTEACLRDLGFGYRARFLQQSAKQILDTHGLQWLEGLRSVPYLQARDALRTLPGVGTKVLFCA
;
A
#
# COMPACT_ATOMS: atom_id res chain seq x y z
N MET A 1 11.96 19.24 -10.46
CA MET A 1 11.20 18.59 -9.37
C MET A 1 9.78 18.41 -9.86
N ALA A 2 9.22 17.21 -9.74
CA ALA A 2 7.80 16.98 -10.02
C ALA A 2 6.94 17.66 -8.96
N LYS A 3 5.70 18.02 -9.29
CA LYS A 3 4.73 18.61 -8.35
C LYS A 3 3.65 17.60 -8.03
N HIS A 4 2.92 17.81 -6.94
CA HIS A 4 1.68 17.07 -6.71
C HIS A 4 0.70 17.34 -7.87
N ALA A 5 0.21 16.28 -8.47
CA ALA A 5 -0.83 16.34 -9.48
C ALA A 5 -2.11 16.85 -8.83
N VAL A 6 -2.69 17.88 -9.42
CA VAL A 6 -4.07 18.32 -9.16
C VAL A 6 -4.87 18.18 -10.45
N LEU A 7 -6.19 18.03 -10.39
CA LEU A 7 -7.01 17.87 -11.61
C LEU A 7 -6.82 18.99 -12.63
N THR A 8 -6.46 20.20 -12.18
CA THR A 8 -6.15 21.34 -13.05
C THR A 8 -4.80 21.24 -13.77
N SER A 9 -3.92 20.30 -13.39
CA SER A 9 -2.56 20.15 -13.94
C SER A 9 -2.49 19.55 -15.36
N GLY A 10 -3.63 19.21 -15.96
CA GLY A 10 -3.73 18.76 -17.35
C GLY A 10 -4.49 17.43 -17.49
N LYS A 11 -5.49 17.39 -18.38
CA LYS A 11 -6.41 16.25 -18.53
C LYS A 11 -5.75 14.93 -18.94
N HIS A 12 -4.58 14.99 -19.60
CA HIS A 12 -3.87 13.79 -20.07
C HIS A 12 -3.04 13.10 -18.98
N LEU A 13 -2.88 13.74 -17.81
CA LEU A 13 -2.13 13.20 -16.68
C LEU A 13 -2.93 12.19 -15.85
N TRP A 14 -4.26 12.35 -15.87
CA TRP A 14 -5.19 11.64 -15.02
C TRP A 14 -5.91 10.53 -15.76
N ARG A 15 -6.17 9.45 -15.04
CA ARG A 15 -7.05 8.37 -15.47
C ARG A 15 -8.23 8.27 -14.52
N SER A 16 -9.26 7.54 -14.93
CA SER A 16 -10.54 7.53 -14.23
C SER A 16 -11.17 6.15 -14.16
N LEU A 17 -11.84 5.86 -13.06
CA LEU A 17 -12.69 4.70 -12.84
C LEU A 17 -14.09 5.18 -12.48
N ALA A 18 -15.12 4.54 -13.05
CA ALA A 18 -16.48 4.73 -12.56
C ALA A 18 -16.57 4.20 -11.12
N CYS A 19 -16.83 5.10 -10.18
CA CYS A 19 -16.89 4.80 -8.75
C CYS A 19 -17.68 5.89 -8.06
N ALA A 20 -18.92 5.57 -7.68
CA ALA A 20 -19.79 6.50 -6.96
C ALA A 20 -19.32 6.71 -5.52
N LYS A 21 -19.61 7.88 -4.93
CA LYS A 21 -19.31 8.13 -3.52
C LYS A 21 -20.03 7.20 -2.55
N SER A 22 -21.15 6.60 -2.98
CA SER A 22 -21.80 5.54 -2.20
C SER A 22 -20.93 4.29 -2.07
N GLU A 23 -20.07 4.04 -3.07
CA GLU A 23 -19.12 2.94 -3.09
C GLU A 23 -17.78 3.31 -2.46
N LEU A 24 -17.28 4.54 -2.62
CA LEU A 24 -15.99 4.95 -2.06
C LEU A 24 -16.00 6.43 -1.67
N ARG A 25 -15.58 6.73 -0.45
CA ARG A 25 -15.16 8.08 -0.03
C ARG A 25 -13.72 8.06 0.40
N LEU A 26 -12.85 8.72 -0.37
CA LEU A 26 -11.42 8.81 -0.09
C LEU A 26 -11.14 9.37 1.30
N GLU A 27 -11.80 10.45 1.70
CA GLU A 27 -11.55 11.08 3.00
C GLU A 27 -11.94 10.20 4.20
N LEU A 28 -12.99 9.38 4.04
CA LEU A 28 -13.41 8.44 5.10
C LEU A 28 -12.56 7.17 5.11
N THR A 29 -12.04 6.76 3.97
CA THR A 29 -11.31 5.49 3.81
C THR A 29 -9.82 5.65 4.10
N LEU A 30 -9.19 6.71 3.61
CA LEU A 30 -7.73 6.89 3.67
C LEU A 30 -7.23 7.49 4.98
N ASP A 31 -8.09 8.17 5.76
CA ASP A 31 -7.72 8.83 7.02
C ASP A 31 -8.32 8.17 8.28
N CYS A 32 -8.97 7.01 8.14
CA CYS A 32 -9.60 6.31 9.28
C CYS A 32 -8.64 5.38 10.05
N GLY A 33 -7.34 5.43 9.79
CA GLY A 33 -6.33 4.61 10.48
C GLY A 33 -6.22 3.16 9.99
N GLN A 34 -6.80 2.84 8.83
CA GLN A 34 -6.56 1.56 8.14
C GLN A 34 -5.17 1.54 7.50
N SER A 35 -4.83 2.60 6.76
CA SER A 35 -3.51 2.85 6.21
C SER A 35 -2.93 4.12 6.81
N PHE A 36 -1.60 4.22 6.81
CA PHE A 36 -0.85 5.38 7.29
C PHE A 36 0.05 5.98 6.20
N ARG A 37 -0.19 5.60 4.94
CA ARG A 37 0.64 5.94 3.78
C ARG A 37 0.03 6.98 2.86
N TRP A 38 -1.17 7.46 3.19
CA TRP A 38 -1.90 8.47 2.43
C TRP A 38 -1.90 9.81 3.17
N LYS A 39 -1.79 10.90 2.41
CA LYS A 39 -1.88 12.28 2.91
C LYS A 39 -2.68 13.13 1.93
N GLU A 40 -3.55 13.99 2.45
CA GLU A 40 -4.16 15.04 1.65
C GLU A 40 -3.10 16.11 1.34
N THR A 41 -2.59 16.11 0.11
CA THR A 41 -1.50 17.01 -0.33
C THR A 41 -2.01 18.27 -1.03
N ALA A 42 -3.25 18.21 -1.52
CA ALA A 42 -4.04 19.36 -1.93
C ALA A 42 -5.52 19.05 -1.61
N ARG A 43 -6.39 20.06 -1.63
CA ARG A 43 -7.82 19.89 -1.32
C ARG A 43 -8.43 18.72 -2.09
N GLU A 44 -8.91 17.70 -1.39
CA GLU A 44 -9.50 16.46 -1.91
C GLU A 44 -8.56 15.61 -2.80
N HIS A 45 -7.25 15.84 -2.71
CA HIS A 45 -6.21 15.08 -3.42
C HIS A 45 -5.33 14.35 -2.42
N TRP A 46 -5.37 13.02 -2.49
CA TRP A 46 -4.68 12.12 -1.59
C TRP A 46 -3.47 11.52 -2.29
N THR A 47 -2.27 11.86 -1.85
CA THR A 47 -1.03 11.25 -2.34
C THR A 47 -0.55 10.19 -1.37
N GLY A 48 -0.18 9.01 -1.90
CA GLY A 48 0.32 7.91 -1.10
C GLY A 48 1.16 6.93 -1.90
N VAL A 49 1.66 5.90 -1.21
CA VAL A 49 2.47 4.84 -1.81
C VAL A 49 1.69 3.53 -1.75
N MET A 50 1.62 2.83 -2.87
CA MET A 50 0.94 1.54 -3.01
C MET A 50 1.62 0.75 -4.12
N GLY A 51 1.95 -0.52 -3.84
CA GLY A 51 2.56 -1.44 -4.82
C GLY A 51 3.87 -0.93 -5.42
N GLY A 52 4.74 -0.31 -4.61
CA GLY A 52 6.01 0.24 -5.07
C GLY A 52 5.89 1.48 -5.98
N ARG A 53 4.70 2.07 -6.08
CA ARG A 53 4.44 3.26 -6.90
C ARG A 53 3.87 4.38 -6.04
N VAL A 54 4.08 5.63 -6.46
CA VAL A 54 3.45 6.81 -5.84
C VAL A 54 2.20 7.15 -6.63
N TRP A 55 1.09 7.36 -5.91
CA TRP A 55 -0.23 7.60 -6.47
C TRP A 55 -0.75 8.94 -5.98
N THR A 56 -1.55 9.62 -6.78
CA THR A 56 -2.48 10.65 -6.30
C THR A 56 -3.89 10.28 -6.72
N LEU A 57 -4.80 10.27 -5.75
CA LEU A 57 -6.21 9.95 -5.91
C LEU A 57 -7.05 11.19 -5.60
N THR A 58 -8.12 11.36 -6.35
CA THR A 58 -9.15 12.37 -6.09
C THR A 58 -10.46 11.90 -6.70
N GLN A 59 -11.60 12.44 -6.30
CA GLN A 59 -12.89 11.91 -6.71
C GLN A 59 -13.90 13.01 -6.99
N THR A 60 -14.78 12.78 -7.96
CA THR A 60 -16.04 13.51 -8.13
C THR A 60 -17.18 12.67 -7.55
N GLU A 61 -18.43 12.93 -7.93
CA GLU A 61 -19.57 12.16 -7.40
C GLU A 61 -19.59 10.70 -7.87
N ASP A 62 -19.26 10.48 -9.15
CA ASP A 62 -19.38 9.17 -9.83
C ASP A 62 -18.06 8.63 -10.37
N ILE A 63 -16.96 9.38 -10.21
CA ILE A 63 -15.67 9.07 -10.83
C ILE A 63 -14.54 9.20 -9.82
N LEU A 64 -13.78 8.11 -9.66
CA LEU A 64 -12.48 8.12 -9.01
C LEU A 64 -11.41 8.44 -10.06
N TRP A 65 -10.64 9.50 -9.83
CA TRP A 65 -9.50 9.89 -10.65
C TRP A 65 -8.20 9.48 -9.97
N TYR A 66 -7.26 8.97 -10.75
CA TYR A 66 -5.94 8.59 -10.26
C TYR A 66 -4.82 9.03 -11.21
N HIS A 67 -3.66 9.29 -10.63
CA HIS A 67 -2.42 9.54 -11.33
C HIS A 67 -1.29 8.75 -10.66
N VAL A 68 -0.43 8.12 -11.46
CA VAL A 68 0.74 7.38 -10.97
C VAL A 68 2.00 8.08 -11.44
N TYR A 69 2.94 8.30 -10.52
CA TYR A 69 4.22 8.91 -10.87
C TYR A 69 5.22 7.83 -11.27
N ASN A 70 5.67 7.88 -12.51
CA ASN A 70 6.69 6.97 -13.02
C ASN A 70 8.03 7.25 -12.34
N ASN A 71 8.70 6.20 -11.89
CA ASN A 71 10.07 6.30 -11.38
C ASN A 71 11.04 6.35 -12.57
N PRO A 72 11.79 7.45 -12.80
CA PRO A 72 12.80 7.48 -13.86
C PRO A 72 14.00 6.56 -13.60
N GLY A 73 14.10 5.88 -12.46
CA GLY A 73 15.22 4.99 -12.09
C GLY A 73 14.84 3.57 -11.66
N GLY A 74 13.59 3.14 -11.83
CA GLY A 74 13.16 1.78 -11.48
C GLY A 74 13.15 0.87 -12.69
N GLU A 75 14.23 0.14 -12.96
CA GLU A 75 14.15 -1.02 -13.85
C GLU A 75 13.17 -2.03 -13.23
N GLY A 76 12.15 -2.41 -14.00
CA GLY A 76 11.07 -3.29 -13.56
C GLY A 76 11.60 -4.59 -12.95
N ARG A 77 11.32 -4.80 -11.66
CA ARG A 77 11.49 -6.12 -11.03
C ARG A 77 10.27 -6.98 -11.34
N GLY A 78 10.33 -7.68 -12.48
CA GLY A 78 9.60 -8.92 -12.66
C GLY A 78 10.19 -10.03 -11.76
N PRO A 79 9.47 -11.15 -11.54
CA PRO A 79 9.92 -12.23 -10.68
C PRO A 79 11.19 -12.89 -11.23
N ALA A 80 12.15 -13.13 -10.33
CA ALA A 80 13.49 -13.64 -10.63
C ALA A 80 13.46 -14.98 -11.37
N GLY A 81 13.85 -14.96 -12.65
CA GLY A 81 14.19 -16.13 -13.46
C GLY A 81 15.70 -16.15 -13.72
N VAL A 82 16.34 -17.26 -13.37
CA VAL A 82 17.77 -17.53 -13.50
C VAL A 82 18.17 -17.72 -14.97
N SER A 83 19.24 -17.06 -15.42
CA SER A 83 20.12 -17.61 -16.46
C SER A 83 21.50 -16.93 -16.52
N SER A 84 22.54 -17.77 -16.59
CA SER A 84 23.97 -17.44 -16.73
C SER A 84 24.38 -17.27 -18.21
N PRO A 85 25.58 -16.73 -18.51
CA PRO A 85 25.87 -16.03 -19.77
C PRO A 85 26.54 -16.89 -20.85
N GLY A 86 26.36 -16.50 -22.12
CA GLY A 86 27.08 -17.06 -23.26
C GLY A 86 26.89 -16.28 -24.57
N ASP A 87 27.96 -15.57 -24.96
CA ASP A 87 28.45 -15.20 -26.29
C ASP A 87 27.69 -14.25 -27.25
N SER A 88 28.53 -13.64 -28.10
CA SER A 88 28.51 -12.31 -28.70
C SER A 88 28.06 -12.22 -30.17
N GLU A 89 27.72 -10.99 -30.59
CA GLU A 89 27.71 -10.42 -31.96
C GLU A 89 26.59 -10.94 -32.92
N SER A 90 25.83 -10.15 -33.67
CA SER A 90 26.04 -8.84 -34.30
C SER A 90 24.72 -8.27 -34.88
N GLU A 91 24.68 -6.93 -34.98
CA GLU A 91 24.01 -6.06 -35.98
C GLU A 91 22.47 -5.97 -36.16
N ARG A 92 21.98 -4.80 -35.73
CA ARG A 92 21.19 -3.79 -36.46
C ARG A 92 19.90 -4.18 -37.21
N ALA A 93 18.82 -3.59 -36.69
CA ALA A 93 17.79 -2.78 -37.38
C ALA A 93 16.36 -3.29 -37.14
N LEU A 94 15.64 -2.63 -36.21
CA LEU A 94 14.19 -2.37 -36.24
C LEU A 94 13.82 -1.56 -34.97
N LYS A 95 14.18 -0.27 -34.96
CA LYS A 95 13.62 0.70 -34.00
C LYS A 95 12.35 1.29 -34.62
N GLY A 96 11.19 0.86 -34.14
CA GLY A 96 9.92 1.49 -34.52
C GLY A 96 8.66 0.67 -34.28
N ALA A 97 8.48 0.08 -33.09
CA ALA A 97 7.18 -0.52 -32.71
C ALA A 97 6.94 -0.69 -31.19
N VAL A 98 7.98 -0.64 -30.34
CA VAL A 98 7.89 -1.11 -28.94
C VAL A 98 7.10 -0.20 -27.98
N LYS A 99 6.89 1.09 -28.30
CA LYS A 99 6.27 2.03 -27.34
C LYS A 99 4.77 1.85 -27.07
N LYS A 100 4.02 1.18 -27.96
CA LYS A 100 2.55 1.17 -27.87
C LYS A 100 1.99 -0.02 -27.09
N GLU A 101 2.75 -1.11 -26.96
CA GLU A 101 2.36 -2.28 -26.17
C GLU A 101 2.72 -2.08 -24.69
N GLU A 102 3.92 -1.55 -24.39
CA GLU A 102 4.37 -1.28 -23.01
C GLU A 102 3.51 -0.25 -22.27
N GLU A 103 3.10 0.86 -22.92
CA GLU A 103 2.25 1.87 -22.29
C GLU A 103 0.82 1.35 -22.01
N VAL A 104 0.28 0.47 -22.86
CA VAL A 104 -1.08 -0.07 -22.67
C VAL A 104 -1.10 -1.10 -21.54
N THR A 105 -0.10 -1.98 -21.46
CA THR A 105 -0.02 -2.99 -20.39
C THR A 105 0.16 -2.38 -19.01
N ASP A 106 0.95 -1.32 -18.89
CA ASP A 106 1.18 -0.65 -17.60
C ASP A 106 -0.10 0.03 -17.09
N THR A 107 -0.93 0.54 -18.01
CA THR A 107 -2.18 1.19 -17.64
C THR A 107 -3.24 0.24 -17.08
N GLU A 108 -3.37 -0.96 -17.64
CA GLU A 108 -4.31 -1.98 -17.16
C GLU A 108 -3.87 -2.58 -15.82
N GLU A 109 -2.57 -2.81 -15.65
CA GLU A 109 -1.98 -3.27 -14.39
C GLU A 109 -2.24 -2.27 -13.26
N GLU A 110 -2.03 -0.98 -13.52
CA GLU A 110 -2.27 0.10 -12.56
C GLU A 110 -3.75 0.19 -12.15
N GLU A 111 -4.67 0.13 -13.11
CA GLU A 111 -6.10 0.08 -12.82
C GLU A 111 -6.46 -1.15 -11.97
N GLN A 112 -5.95 -2.33 -12.33
CA GLN A 112 -6.23 -3.56 -11.62
C GLN A 112 -5.69 -3.53 -10.18
N MET A 113 -4.49 -2.96 -9.98
CA MET A 113 -3.89 -2.77 -8.66
C MET A 113 -4.74 -1.85 -7.79
N LEU A 114 -5.19 -0.72 -8.34
CA LEU A 114 -6.04 0.22 -7.61
C LEU A 114 -7.41 -0.38 -7.27
N ARG A 115 -8.02 -1.12 -8.21
CA ARG A 115 -9.28 -1.84 -7.98
C ARG A 115 -9.15 -2.89 -6.88
N ASP A 116 -8.05 -3.64 -6.86
CA ASP A 116 -7.78 -4.65 -5.84
C ASP A 116 -7.56 -4.02 -4.46
N TYR A 117 -6.72 -2.99 -4.38
CA TYR A 117 -6.41 -2.30 -3.12
C TYR A 117 -7.64 -1.67 -2.46
N LEU A 118 -8.53 -1.06 -3.25
CA LEU A 118 -9.79 -0.47 -2.80
C LEU A 118 -10.93 -1.49 -2.71
N GLN A 119 -10.68 -2.75 -3.10
CA GLN A 119 -11.66 -3.86 -3.17
C GLN A 119 -12.92 -3.53 -3.99
N LEU A 120 -12.78 -2.80 -5.10
CA LEU A 120 -13.91 -2.26 -5.88
C LEU A 120 -14.81 -3.32 -6.53
N SER A 121 -14.43 -4.61 -6.47
CA SER A 121 -15.27 -5.73 -6.90
C SER A 121 -16.37 -6.10 -5.90
N VAL A 122 -16.22 -5.72 -4.62
CA VAL A 122 -17.25 -5.93 -3.59
C VAL A 122 -18.32 -4.86 -3.75
N ASN A 123 -19.61 -5.20 -3.82
CA ASN A 123 -20.68 -4.20 -3.87
C ASN A 123 -20.94 -3.64 -2.45
N LEU A 124 -20.49 -2.42 -2.16
CA LEU A 124 -20.62 -1.83 -0.83
C LEU A 124 -22.06 -1.45 -0.52
N SER A 125 -22.80 -0.96 -1.51
CA SER A 125 -24.21 -0.58 -1.37
C SER A 125 -25.09 -1.76 -0.95
N GLU A 126 -24.82 -2.96 -1.50
CA GLU A 126 -25.49 -4.20 -1.07
C GLU A 126 -25.15 -4.56 0.39
N LEU A 127 -23.90 -4.43 0.80
CA LEU A 127 -23.48 -4.68 2.18
C LEU A 127 -24.13 -3.70 3.16
N TYR A 128 -24.17 -2.42 2.81
CA TYR A 128 -24.86 -1.40 3.60
C TYR A 128 -26.34 -1.75 3.75
N THR A 129 -27.02 -2.14 2.66
CA THR A 129 -28.43 -2.56 2.72
C THR A 129 -28.63 -3.74 3.68
N GLN A 130 -27.74 -4.73 3.64
CA GLN A 130 -27.79 -5.88 4.55
C GLN A 130 -27.56 -5.47 6.01
N TRP A 131 -26.54 -4.65 6.29
CA TRP A 131 -26.23 -4.18 7.64
C TRP A 131 -27.31 -3.26 8.21
N GLN A 132 -27.85 -2.34 7.40
CA GLN A 132 -28.99 -1.49 7.78
C GLN A 132 -30.24 -2.33 8.09
N THR A 133 -30.42 -3.47 7.41
CA THR A 133 -31.53 -4.40 7.68
C THR A 133 -31.32 -5.14 9.00
N ALA A 134 -30.09 -5.59 9.26
CA ALA A 134 -29.74 -6.39 10.43
C ALA A 134 -29.60 -5.57 11.73
N ASP A 135 -29.15 -4.32 11.64
CA ASP A 135 -28.82 -3.48 12.80
C ASP A 135 -29.47 -2.07 12.69
N PRO A 136 -30.47 -1.75 13.55
CA PRO A 136 -31.08 -0.43 13.62
C PRO A 136 -30.09 0.69 13.96
N HIS A 137 -29.04 0.42 14.74
CA HIS A 137 -28.04 1.42 15.06
C HIS A 137 -27.18 1.74 13.83
N PHE A 138 -26.71 0.71 13.12
CA PHE A 138 -26.02 0.90 11.84
C PHE A 138 -26.87 1.70 10.86
N ARG A 139 -28.19 1.42 10.77
CA ARG A 139 -29.11 2.17 9.91
C ARG A 139 -29.10 3.68 10.14
N GLN A 140 -28.94 4.12 11.38
CA GLN A 140 -28.94 5.54 11.72
C GLN A 140 -27.65 6.26 11.28
N ILE A 141 -26.53 5.53 11.16
CA ILE A 141 -25.21 6.11 10.84
C ILE A 141 -24.76 5.84 9.41
N ALA A 142 -25.37 4.87 8.72
CA ALA A 142 -25.02 4.43 7.38
C ALA A 142 -25.00 5.57 6.35
N ASP A 143 -25.96 6.50 6.45
CA ASP A 143 -26.09 7.65 5.54
C ASP A 143 -25.02 8.74 5.82
N ILE A 144 -24.41 8.72 7.01
CA ILE A 144 -23.37 9.70 7.41
C ILE A 144 -22.00 9.23 6.91
N PHE A 145 -21.72 7.93 7.03
CA PHE A 145 -20.42 7.32 6.74
C PHE A 145 -20.41 6.44 5.49
N THR A 146 -21.30 6.69 4.53
CA THR A 146 -21.38 5.94 3.26
C THR A 146 -20.05 5.95 2.51
N GLY A 147 -19.74 4.92 1.73
CA GLY A 147 -18.51 4.85 0.94
C GLY A 147 -17.24 4.54 1.77
N LEU A 148 -17.35 4.24 3.06
CA LEU A 148 -16.21 3.77 3.85
C LEU A 148 -15.89 2.31 3.48
N ARG A 149 -14.70 2.08 2.92
CA ARG A 149 -14.24 0.77 2.45
C ARG A 149 -13.12 0.18 3.29
N MET A 150 -13.00 -1.15 3.23
CA MET A 150 -11.84 -1.87 3.75
C MET A 150 -10.75 -1.95 2.67
N LEU A 151 -9.53 -1.53 3.01
CA LEU A 151 -8.38 -1.60 2.11
C LEU A 151 -7.75 -3.00 2.10
N ARG A 152 -7.32 -3.48 0.93
CA ARG A 152 -6.53 -4.72 0.77
C ARG A 152 -5.03 -4.39 0.71
N GLN A 153 -4.46 -4.11 1.87
CA GLN A 153 -3.07 -3.69 2.00
C GLN A 153 -2.07 -4.82 1.73
N ASP A 154 -0.83 -4.47 1.37
CA ASP A 154 0.29 -5.41 1.31
C ASP A 154 0.48 -6.08 2.68
N PRO A 155 0.61 -7.43 2.77
CA PRO A 155 0.70 -8.13 4.05
C PRO A 155 1.91 -7.71 4.89
N THR A 156 3.04 -7.38 4.25
CA THR A 156 4.24 -6.93 4.95
C THR A 156 4.02 -5.54 5.53
N GLU A 157 3.61 -4.58 4.69
CA GLU A 157 3.29 -3.22 5.14
C GLU A 157 2.24 -3.23 6.26
N CYS A 158 1.15 -3.99 6.09
CA CYS A 158 0.05 -4.09 7.04
C CYS A 158 0.55 -4.60 8.40
N LEU A 159 1.21 -5.76 8.41
CA LEU A 159 1.71 -6.40 9.63
C LEU A 159 2.66 -5.50 10.42
N PHE A 160 3.72 -5.01 9.77
CA PHE A 160 4.76 -4.24 10.45
C PHE A 160 4.26 -2.85 10.87
N THR A 161 3.36 -2.25 10.09
CA THR A 161 2.66 -1.03 10.51
C THR A 161 1.83 -1.28 11.76
N PHE A 162 1.02 -2.35 11.80
CA PHE A 162 0.17 -2.61 12.95
C PHE A 162 0.93 -3.03 14.22
N ILE A 163 2.09 -3.67 14.12
CA ILE A 163 2.99 -3.87 15.28
C ILE A 163 3.34 -2.50 15.93
N CYS A 164 3.48 -1.44 15.13
CA CYS A 164 3.79 -0.08 15.61
C CYS A 164 2.60 0.64 16.29
N THR A 165 1.37 0.15 16.13
CA THR A 165 0.14 0.84 16.58
C THR A 165 -0.24 0.57 18.03
N SER A 166 0.28 -0.49 18.64
CA SER A 166 -0.08 -0.86 20.02
C SER A 166 0.24 0.28 20.99
N ASN A 167 -0.73 0.72 21.81
CA ASN A 167 -0.56 1.86 22.75
C ASN A 167 0.02 3.12 22.08
N ASN A 168 -0.66 3.60 21.04
CA ASN A 168 -0.23 4.71 20.19
C ASN A 168 -1.46 5.45 19.61
N HIS A 169 -1.28 6.60 18.97
CA HIS A 169 -2.34 7.36 18.29
C HIS A 169 -1.99 7.64 16.83
N ILE A 170 -3.01 7.86 15.99
CA ILE A 170 -2.91 7.89 14.52
C ILE A 170 -1.77 8.80 14.03
N SER A 171 -1.72 10.06 14.49
CA SER A 171 -0.70 11.02 14.05
C SER A 171 0.74 10.59 14.39
N ARG A 172 0.96 9.93 15.53
CA ARG A 172 2.29 9.42 15.90
C ARG A 172 2.63 8.17 15.10
N ILE A 173 1.66 7.29 14.83
CA ILE A 173 1.85 6.11 14.00
C ILE A 173 2.26 6.53 12.59
N GLN A 174 1.54 7.48 11.97
CA GLN A 174 1.86 7.99 10.64
C GLN A 174 3.29 8.54 10.58
N GLY A 175 3.69 9.37 11.54
CA GLY A 175 5.07 9.87 11.60
C GLY A 175 6.12 8.77 11.84
N MET A 176 5.78 7.71 12.57
CA MET A 176 6.67 6.55 12.74
C MET A 176 6.83 5.79 11.42
N VAL A 177 5.73 5.48 10.73
CA VAL A 177 5.74 4.77 9.44
C VAL A 177 6.49 5.59 8.38
N ASP A 178 6.31 6.91 8.36
CA ASP A 178 7.07 7.82 7.48
C ASP A 178 8.58 7.69 7.71
N ARG A 179 9.04 7.79 8.96
CA ARG A 179 10.47 7.65 9.29
C ARG A 179 11.02 6.27 8.99
N LEU A 180 10.22 5.22 9.22
CA LEU A 180 10.57 3.84 8.88
C LEU A 180 10.86 3.72 7.38
N CYS A 181 9.95 4.19 6.53
CA CYS A 181 10.10 4.11 5.07
C CYS A 181 11.24 5.01 4.58
N GLN A 182 11.41 6.21 5.13
CA GLN A 182 12.53 7.10 4.78
C GLN A 182 13.90 6.51 5.10
N THR A 183 13.99 5.69 6.15
CA THR A 183 15.27 5.16 6.64
C THR A 183 15.62 3.81 6.01
N LEU A 184 14.63 2.93 5.82
CA LEU A 184 14.85 1.54 5.39
C LEU A 184 14.15 1.20 4.06
N GLY A 185 13.34 2.11 3.51
CA GLY A 185 12.60 1.93 2.27
C GLY A 185 13.41 2.34 1.04
N ALA A 186 13.10 1.73 -0.12
CA ALA A 186 13.71 2.11 -1.39
C ALA A 186 13.16 3.47 -1.85
N PRO A 187 13.98 4.40 -2.35
CA PRO A 187 13.50 5.68 -2.88
C PRO A 187 12.65 5.47 -4.14
N LEU A 188 11.50 6.15 -4.22
CA LEU A 188 10.58 6.06 -5.36
C LEU A 188 10.63 7.32 -6.20
N CYS A 189 10.25 8.46 -5.63
CA CYS A 189 10.31 9.75 -6.32
C CYS A 189 10.32 10.91 -5.31
N GLN A 190 10.55 12.12 -5.82
CA GLN A 190 10.42 13.35 -5.05
C GLN A 190 9.39 14.25 -5.69
N LEU A 191 8.37 14.61 -4.91
CA LEU A 191 7.32 15.55 -5.28
C LEU A 191 7.51 16.80 -4.41
N GLU A 192 7.79 17.93 -5.06
CA GLU A 192 8.12 19.19 -4.40
C GLU A 192 9.27 19.02 -3.39
N GLN A 193 9.00 19.23 -2.10
CA GLN A 193 9.97 19.06 -1.00
C GLN A 193 9.82 17.71 -0.27
N THR A 194 8.95 16.83 -0.76
CA THR A 194 8.63 15.55 -0.12
C THR A 194 9.21 14.39 -0.92
N SER A 195 10.12 13.64 -0.29
CA SER A 195 10.64 12.38 -0.84
C SER A 195 9.75 11.21 -0.43
N TYR A 196 9.36 10.41 -1.41
CA TYR A 196 8.57 9.20 -1.24
C TYR A 196 9.47 7.98 -1.34
N PHE A 197 9.29 7.06 -0.40
CA PHE A 197 10.02 5.81 -0.29
C PHE A 197 9.02 4.67 -0.20
N ASP A 198 9.37 3.51 -0.71
CA ASP A 198 8.58 2.30 -0.56
C ASP A 198 8.59 1.79 0.89
N PHE A 199 7.71 0.85 1.22
CA PHE A 199 7.78 0.17 2.50
C PHE A 199 9.07 -0.69 2.57
N PRO A 200 9.75 -0.78 3.73
CA PRO A 200 10.97 -1.58 3.83
C PRO A 200 10.73 -3.05 3.51
N SER A 201 11.66 -3.63 2.74
CA SER A 201 11.65 -5.08 2.50
C SER A 201 11.87 -5.87 3.79
N LEU A 202 11.39 -7.12 3.82
CA LEU A 202 11.68 -8.05 4.94
C LEU A 202 13.17 -8.17 5.22
N ALA A 203 14.01 -8.18 4.18
CA ALA A 203 15.46 -8.23 4.31
C ALA A 203 16.02 -7.02 5.08
N ALA A 204 15.59 -5.80 4.72
CA ALA A 204 16.00 -4.58 5.40
C ALA A 204 15.52 -4.55 6.87
N LEU A 205 14.29 -5.04 7.12
CA LEU A 205 13.75 -5.12 8.48
C LEU A 205 14.49 -6.15 9.35
N ALA A 206 15.00 -7.23 8.76
CA ALA A 206 15.66 -8.32 9.48
C ALA A 206 17.14 -8.06 9.83
N GLU A 207 17.76 -7.00 9.29
CA GLU A 207 19.16 -6.67 9.57
C GLU A 207 19.42 -6.51 11.07
N ASN A 208 20.61 -6.91 11.53
CA ASN A 208 20.96 -6.87 12.96
C ASN A 208 21.06 -5.43 13.49
N SER A 209 21.37 -4.46 12.62
CA SER A 209 21.43 -3.02 12.91
C SER A 209 20.04 -2.39 13.05
N THR A 210 18.99 -3.00 12.50
CA THR A 210 17.66 -2.41 12.39
C THR A 210 17.03 -2.12 13.75
N GLU A 211 17.18 -2.99 14.75
CA GLU A 211 16.62 -2.72 16.08
C GLU A 211 17.19 -1.43 16.69
N ALA A 212 18.51 -1.25 16.66
CA ALA A 212 19.17 -0.07 17.21
C ALA A 212 18.73 1.20 16.47
N CYS A 213 18.72 1.16 15.15
CA CYS A 213 18.25 2.25 14.30
C CYS A 213 16.80 2.66 14.62
N LEU A 214 15.89 1.69 14.74
CA LEU A 214 14.49 1.96 15.07
C LEU A 214 14.30 2.51 16.49
N ARG A 215 15.16 2.13 17.45
CA ARG A 215 15.15 2.73 18.79
C ARG A 215 15.49 4.21 18.74
N ASP A 216 16.50 4.59 17.97
CA ASP A 216 16.89 5.99 17.76
C ASP A 216 15.78 6.80 17.07
N LEU A 217 14.99 6.16 16.20
CA LEU A 217 13.81 6.75 15.54
C LEU A 217 12.56 6.83 16.42
N GLY A 218 12.64 6.38 17.68
CA GLY A 218 11.58 6.49 18.68
C GLY A 218 10.54 5.36 18.68
N PHE A 219 10.87 4.18 18.12
CA PHE A 219 9.99 3.00 18.14
C PHE A 219 9.92 2.34 19.52
N GLY A 220 10.90 2.63 20.39
CA GLY A 220 10.97 2.09 21.75
C GLY A 220 11.08 0.57 21.75
N TYR A 221 10.32 -0.10 22.61
CA TYR A 221 10.34 -1.57 22.71
C TYR A 221 9.85 -2.28 21.43
N ARG A 222 9.07 -1.61 20.58
CA ARG A 222 8.52 -2.19 19.34
C ARG A 222 9.60 -2.43 18.29
N ALA A 223 10.71 -1.68 18.34
CA ALA A 223 11.87 -1.87 17.46
C ALA A 223 12.32 -3.34 17.43
N ARG A 224 12.39 -3.96 18.61
CA ARG A 224 12.72 -5.37 18.76
C ARG A 224 11.72 -6.29 18.05
N PHE A 225 10.43 -5.99 18.13
CA PHE A 225 9.39 -6.80 17.50
C PHE A 225 9.44 -6.73 15.98
N LEU A 226 9.69 -5.53 15.42
CA LEU A 226 9.84 -5.37 13.97
C LEU A 226 11.03 -6.21 13.46
N GLN A 227 12.19 -6.07 14.09
CA GLN A 227 13.38 -6.78 13.65
C GLN A 227 13.26 -8.30 13.84
N GLN A 228 12.78 -8.76 15.00
CA GLN A 228 12.67 -10.19 15.29
C GLN A 228 11.60 -10.88 14.44
N SER A 229 10.45 -10.24 14.20
CA SER A 229 9.42 -10.80 13.33
C SER A 229 9.91 -10.90 11.88
N ALA A 230 10.59 -9.87 11.36
CA ALA A 230 11.16 -9.93 10.02
C ALA A 230 12.21 -11.05 9.89
N LYS A 231 13.11 -11.16 10.88
CA LYS A 231 14.11 -12.23 10.93
C LYS A 231 13.49 -13.62 11.00
N GLN A 232 12.49 -13.82 11.86
CA GLN A 232 11.79 -15.10 11.98
C GLN A 232 11.09 -15.51 10.67
N ILE A 233 10.45 -14.56 9.98
CA ILE A 233 9.81 -14.80 8.68
C ILE A 233 10.85 -15.28 7.67
N LEU A 234 11.97 -14.58 7.54
CA LEU A 234 13.02 -14.95 6.57
C LEU A 234 13.67 -16.30 6.90
N ASP A 235 14.03 -16.52 8.16
CA ASP A 235 14.80 -17.69 8.58
C ASP A 235 13.95 -18.98 8.57
N THR A 236 12.63 -18.86 8.86
CA THR A 236 11.76 -20.04 9.08
C THR A 236 10.77 -20.29 7.94
N HIS A 237 10.27 -19.25 7.30
CA HIS A 237 9.12 -19.38 6.38
C HIS A 237 9.40 -18.93 4.95
N GLY A 238 10.32 -17.98 4.76
CA GLY A 238 10.66 -17.39 3.48
C GLY A 238 9.84 -16.14 3.13
N LEU A 239 10.25 -15.46 2.05
CA LEU A 239 9.72 -14.14 1.64
C LEU A 239 8.23 -14.15 1.30
N GLN A 240 7.73 -15.27 0.78
CA GLN A 240 6.36 -15.39 0.23
C GLN A 240 5.35 -15.89 1.26
N TRP A 241 5.76 -16.12 2.51
CA TRP A 241 4.90 -16.71 3.52
C TRP A 241 3.70 -15.83 3.86
N LEU A 242 3.92 -14.52 4.07
CA LEU A 242 2.83 -13.59 4.39
C LEU A 242 1.79 -13.49 3.27
N GLU A 243 2.24 -13.49 2.01
CA GLU A 243 1.33 -13.52 0.85
C GLU A 243 0.53 -14.83 0.81
N GLY A 244 1.19 -15.96 1.07
CA GLY A 244 0.55 -17.28 1.12
C GLY A 244 -0.56 -17.37 2.18
N LEU A 245 -0.48 -16.60 3.27
CA LEU A 245 -1.52 -16.58 4.31
C LEU A 245 -2.87 -16.04 3.80
N ARG A 246 -2.91 -15.32 2.68
CA ARG A 246 -4.18 -14.86 2.07
C ARG A 246 -5.05 -16.01 1.56
N SER A 247 -4.44 -17.16 1.28
CA SER A 247 -5.12 -18.31 0.67
C SER A 247 -5.46 -19.41 1.68
N VAL A 248 -5.02 -19.29 2.93
CA VAL A 248 -5.30 -20.29 3.97
C VAL A 248 -6.55 -19.92 4.77
N PRO A 249 -7.24 -20.88 5.41
CA PRO A 249 -8.39 -20.59 6.26
C PRO A 249 -8.05 -19.58 7.35
N TYR A 250 -9.00 -18.69 7.66
CA TYR A 250 -8.84 -17.62 8.64
C TYR A 250 -8.19 -18.06 9.96
N LEU A 251 -8.67 -19.17 10.55
CA LEU A 251 -8.12 -19.68 11.82
C LEU A 251 -6.65 -20.11 11.70
N GLN A 252 -6.24 -20.64 10.55
CA GLN A 252 -4.85 -21.02 10.31
C GLN A 252 -3.96 -19.80 10.11
N ALA A 253 -4.40 -18.80 9.33
CA ALA A 253 -3.68 -17.53 9.17
C ALA A 253 -3.50 -16.84 10.53
N ARG A 254 -4.58 -16.83 11.33
CA ARG A 254 -4.58 -16.29 12.69
C ARG A 254 -3.55 -16.98 13.58
N ASP A 255 -3.57 -18.31 13.63
CA ASP A 255 -2.68 -19.06 14.52
C ASP A 255 -1.22 -18.98 14.05
N ALA A 256 -0.98 -18.86 12.74
CA ALA A 256 0.33 -18.62 12.16
C ALA A 256 0.90 -17.24 12.55
N LEU A 257 0.14 -16.16 12.38
CA LEU A 257 0.58 -14.79 12.71
C LEU A 257 0.85 -14.59 14.20
N ARG A 258 0.10 -15.27 15.08
CA ARG A 258 0.32 -15.22 16.54
C ARG A 258 1.70 -15.70 17.00
N THR A 259 2.41 -16.45 16.15
CA THR A 259 3.76 -16.93 16.48
C THR A 259 4.82 -15.83 16.40
N LEU A 260 4.49 -14.69 15.80
CA LEU A 260 5.44 -13.61 15.58
C LEU A 260 5.55 -12.66 16.80
N PRO A 261 6.75 -12.20 17.15
CA PRO A 261 6.98 -11.18 18.16
C PRO A 261 6.14 -9.91 17.96
N GLY A 262 5.49 -9.46 19.02
CA GLY A 262 4.68 -8.23 18.99
C GLY A 262 3.31 -8.37 18.33
N VAL A 263 2.94 -9.55 17.82
CA VAL A 263 1.61 -9.83 17.26
C VAL A 263 0.67 -10.34 18.36
N GLY A 264 0.14 -9.39 19.13
CA GLY A 264 -0.96 -9.67 20.06
C GLY A 264 -2.32 -9.72 19.35
N THR A 265 -3.38 -10.06 20.10
CA THR A 265 -4.75 -10.17 19.58
C THR A 265 -5.20 -8.96 18.75
N LYS A 266 -4.88 -7.73 19.17
CA LYS A 266 -5.24 -6.52 18.41
C LYS A 266 -4.55 -6.47 17.05
N VAL A 267 -3.23 -6.68 17.02
CA VAL A 267 -2.42 -6.60 15.79
C VAL A 267 -2.87 -7.68 14.82
N LEU A 268 -3.13 -8.86 15.35
CA LEU A 268 -3.60 -10.03 14.63
C LEU A 268 -4.93 -9.85 13.89
N PHE A 269 -5.87 -9.11 14.46
CA PHE A 269 -7.15 -8.85 13.78
C PHE A 269 -7.06 -7.69 12.78
N CYS A 270 -6.01 -6.86 12.88
CA CYS A 270 -5.77 -5.79 11.91
C CYS A 270 -4.96 -6.27 10.69
N ALA A 271 -4.02 -7.20 10.90
CA ALA A 271 -3.13 -7.76 9.87
C ALA A 271 -3.74 -9.00 9.22
#